data_AF-A0A0M9EDS7-F1
#
_entry.id   AF-A0A0M9EDS7-F1
#
_cell.length_a   1.000
_cell.length_b   1.000
_cell.length_c   1.000
_cell.angle_alpha   90.00
_cell.angle_beta   90.00
_cell.angle_gamma   90.00
#
_symmetry.space_group_name_H-M   'P 1'
#
loop_
_entity.id
_entity.type
_entity.pdbx_description
1 polymer ?
#
loop_
_entity_poly.entity_id
_entity_poly.type
_entity_poly.pdbx_seq_one_letter_code
_entity_poly.pdbx_strand_id
1 'polypeptide(L)'
;MNDEQFYPDWLYKKIIENDLPWDKKADLTLDSFNEKYTLHDSFWVGIFYHVAFDQSVTLSFQWDSVWLPDDIKEGTSHVDDWPYLFIQLEEVKEITTSNFEDLEGINRAIGGMEILEMDGNFHLAIDDVYGGQINIVFAGSHRILALNPDESILKI
;
A
#
# COMPACT_ATOMS: atom_id res chain seq x y z
N MET A 1 18.80 -16.76 -18.59
CA MET A 1 18.15 -15.64 -17.90
C MET A 1 17.01 -16.29 -17.13
N ASN A 2 17.22 -16.56 -15.85
CA ASN A 2 16.08 -16.82 -14.97
C ASN A 2 15.78 -15.44 -14.41
N ASP A 3 14.83 -14.77 -15.05
CA ASP A 3 14.41 -13.44 -14.62
C ASP A 3 13.72 -13.65 -13.27
N GLU A 4 14.37 -13.16 -12.21
CA GLU A 4 13.87 -13.18 -10.83
C GLU A 4 12.59 -12.34 -10.80
N GLN A 5 11.45 -13.00 -10.95
CA GLN A 5 10.15 -12.37 -10.81
C GLN A 5 9.93 -12.02 -9.34
N PHE A 6 10.15 -10.76 -8.97
CA PHE A 6 9.97 -10.26 -7.60
C PHE A 6 8.50 -10.19 -7.15
N TYR A 7 7.54 -10.12 -8.08
CA TYR A 7 6.11 -9.98 -7.79
C TYR A 7 5.27 -10.88 -8.69
N PRO A 8 4.13 -11.40 -8.23
CA PRO A 8 3.30 -12.30 -9.02
C PRO A 8 2.73 -11.62 -10.26
N ASP A 9 2.54 -12.40 -11.33
CA ASP A 9 2.13 -11.88 -12.65
C ASP A 9 0.81 -11.11 -12.62
N TRP A 10 -0.10 -11.51 -11.74
CA TRP A 10 -1.40 -10.87 -11.65
C TRP A 10 -1.31 -9.43 -11.16
N LEU A 11 -0.30 -9.09 -10.34
CA LEU A 11 -0.24 -7.81 -9.63
C LEU A 11 -0.14 -6.63 -10.60
N TYR A 12 0.83 -6.67 -11.52
CA TYR A 12 1.00 -5.61 -12.49
C TYR A 12 -0.24 -5.49 -13.38
N LYS A 13 -0.84 -6.62 -13.77
CA LYS A 13 -1.99 -6.64 -14.65
C LYS A 13 -3.19 -5.96 -13.98
N LYS A 14 -3.50 -6.34 -12.73
CA LYS A 14 -4.59 -5.77 -11.94
C LYS A 14 -4.44 -4.27 -11.72
N ILE A 15 -3.22 -3.81 -11.45
CA ILE A 15 -2.93 -2.38 -11.24
C ILE A 15 -3.06 -1.59 -12.55
N ILE A 16 -2.46 -2.07 -13.64
CA ILE A 16 -2.46 -1.36 -14.95
C ILE A 16 -3.86 -1.34 -15.56
N GLU A 17 -4.60 -2.44 -15.47
CA GLU A 17 -5.96 -2.55 -15.99
C GLU A 17 -7.01 -1.94 -15.04
N ASN A 18 -6.60 -1.43 -13.87
CA ASN A 18 -7.48 -0.92 -12.82
C ASN A 18 -8.61 -1.92 -12.45
N ASP A 19 -8.25 -3.21 -12.33
CA ASP A 19 -9.16 -4.35 -12.14
C ASP A 19 -9.04 -4.97 -10.74
N LEU A 20 -8.56 -4.20 -9.77
CA LEU A 20 -8.59 -4.58 -8.36
C LEU A 20 -10.06 -4.68 -7.88
N PRO A 21 -10.42 -5.69 -7.07
CA PRO A 21 -11.79 -5.95 -6.61
C PRO A 21 -12.22 -4.97 -5.51
N TRP A 22 -12.31 -3.68 -5.84
CA TRP A 22 -12.65 -2.62 -4.89
C TRP A 22 -14.06 -2.76 -4.28
N ASP A 23 -14.94 -3.56 -4.89
CA ASP A 23 -16.23 -3.92 -4.30
C ASP A 23 -16.09 -4.83 -3.06
N LYS A 24 -14.91 -5.41 -2.85
CA LYS A 24 -14.52 -6.21 -1.69
C LYS A 24 -13.61 -5.47 -0.71
N LYS A 25 -13.47 -4.15 -0.87
CA LYS A 25 -12.69 -3.31 0.06
C LYS A 25 -13.11 -3.55 1.52
N ALA A 26 -12.17 -3.34 2.43
CA ALA A 26 -12.45 -3.31 3.85
C ALA A 26 -13.37 -2.13 4.19
N ASP A 27 -14.16 -2.29 5.25
CA ASP A 27 -14.97 -1.20 5.81
C ASP A 27 -14.15 -0.46 6.87
N LEU A 28 -13.05 0.14 6.42
CA LEU A 28 -12.07 0.83 7.26
C LEU A 28 -11.77 2.22 6.69
N THR A 29 -11.65 3.17 7.60
CA THR A 29 -10.94 4.43 7.35
C THR A 29 -9.44 4.26 7.57
N LEU A 30 -8.62 5.19 7.07
CA LEU A 30 -7.18 5.19 7.31
C LEU A 30 -6.83 5.35 8.80
N ASP A 31 -7.57 6.16 9.55
CA ASP A 31 -7.40 6.26 11.01
C ASP A 31 -7.68 4.93 11.70
N SER A 32 -8.84 4.32 11.42
CA SER A 32 -9.20 3.01 12.01
C SER A 32 -8.26 1.88 11.56
N PHE A 33 -7.65 2.01 10.38
CA PHE A 33 -6.60 1.10 9.94
C PHE A 33 -5.36 1.26 10.83
N ASN A 34 -4.85 2.48 11.02
CA ASN A 34 -3.68 2.75 11.87
C ASN A 34 -3.86 2.39 13.34
N GLU A 35 -5.10 2.38 13.84
CA GLU A 35 -5.39 1.92 15.21
C GLU A 35 -5.24 0.40 15.39
N LYS A 36 -5.51 -0.37 14.33
CA LYS A 36 -5.59 -1.84 14.38
C LYS A 36 -4.41 -2.53 13.70
N TYR A 37 -3.82 -1.87 12.71
CA TYR A 37 -2.86 -2.41 11.77
C TYR A 37 -1.69 -1.45 11.60
N THR A 38 -0.59 -1.96 11.07
CA THR A 38 0.61 -1.17 10.79
C THR A 38 1.19 -1.55 9.42
N LEU A 39 1.88 -0.61 8.79
CA LEU A 39 2.74 -0.88 7.63
C LEU A 39 4.18 -1.20 8.03
N HIS A 40 4.50 -1.25 9.32
CA HIS A 40 5.87 -1.51 9.78
C HIS A 40 6.47 -2.76 9.11
N ASP A 41 7.72 -2.66 8.67
CA ASP A 41 8.48 -3.68 7.94
C ASP A 41 7.89 -4.12 6.59
N SER A 42 6.74 -3.58 6.18
CA SER A 42 6.14 -3.88 4.88
C SER A 42 6.95 -3.27 3.75
N PHE A 43 6.98 -3.94 2.60
CA PHE A 43 7.76 -3.48 1.46
C PHE A 43 6.96 -2.61 0.50
N TRP A 44 7.62 -1.55 0.02
CA TRP A 44 7.05 -0.68 -1.00
C TRP A 44 6.97 -1.40 -2.34
N VAL A 45 5.77 -1.50 -2.91
CA VAL A 45 5.62 -1.95 -4.30
C VAL A 45 5.62 -0.76 -5.24
N GLY A 46 4.82 0.28 -4.93
CA GLY A 46 4.77 1.47 -5.77
C GLY A 46 3.59 2.41 -5.50
N ILE A 47 3.63 3.53 -6.22
CA ILE A 47 2.55 4.52 -6.31
C ILE A 47 2.07 4.56 -7.76
N PHE A 48 0.78 4.31 -7.97
CA PHE A 48 0.20 4.18 -9.30
C PHE A 48 -0.86 5.24 -9.54
N TYR A 49 -0.62 6.11 -10.51
CA TYR A 49 -1.51 7.21 -10.89
C TYR A 49 -2.54 6.76 -11.93
N HIS A 50 -3.82 6.98 -11.68
CA HIS A 50 -4.92 6.57 -12.57
C HIS A 50 -5.44 7.72 -13.46
N VAL A 51 -4.54 8.60 -13.90
CA VAL A 51 -4.84 9.87 -14.62
C VAL A 51 -5.60 9.72 -15.94
N ALA A 52 -5.67 8.52 -16.50
CA ALA A 52 -6.44 8.25 -17.71
C ALA A 52 -7.96 8.22 -17.45
N PHE A 53 -8.38 8.00 -16.19
CA PHE A 53 -9.78 7.80 -15.82
C PHE A 53 -10.25 8.82 -14.79
N ASP A 54 -9.48 9.02 -13.73
CA ASP A 54 -9.82 9.91 -12.63
C ASP A 54 -8.58 10.49 -11.92
N GLN A 55 -8.82 11.39 -10.97
CA GLN A 55 -7.78 11.98 -10.12
C GLN A 55 -7.53 11.09 -8.89
N SER A 56 -7.27 9.80 -9.10
CA SER A 56 -6.95 8.85 -8.04
C SER A 56 -5.53 8.28 -8.14
N VAL A 57 -5.05 7.81 -6.98
CA VAL A 57 -3.77 7.13 -6.83
C VAL A 57 -3.98 5.85 -6.04
N THR A 58 -3.33 4.76 -6.44
CA THR A 58 -3.23 3.53 -5.65
C THR A 58 -1.83 3.39 -5.08
N LEU A 59 -1.73 3.30 -3.76
CA LEU A 59 -0.54 2.86 -3.05
C LEU A 59 -0.59 1.33 -2.94
N SER A 60 0.54 0.68 -3.16
CA SER A 60 0.64 -0.78 -3.09
C SER A 60 1.82 -1.18 -2.21
N PHE A 61 1.57 -2.16 -1.36
CA PHE A 61 2.53 -2.71 -0.40
C PHE A 61 2.50 -4.22 -0.44
N GLN A 62 3.66 -4.84 -0.25
CA GLN A 62 3.73 -6.22 0.21
C GLN A 62 3.77 -6.16 1.73
N TRP A 63 2.66 -6.54 2.34
CA TRP A 63 2.28 -6.19 3.70
C TRP A 63 2.79 -7.24 4.69
N ASP A 64 3.67 -6.81 5.59
CA ASP A 64 4.34 -7.70 6.54
C ASP A 64 3.32 -8.46 7.39
N SER A 65 3.35 -9.80 7.28
CA SER A 65 2.42 -10.67 7.98
C SER A 65 2.77 -10.89 9.46
N VAL A 66 3.99 -10.54 9.88
CA VAL A 66 4.47 -10.72 11.26
C VAL A 66 3.70 -9.81 12.22
N TRP A 67 3.40 -8.59 11.78
CA TRP A 67 2.65 -7.59 12.55
C TRP A 67 1.13 -7.76 12.50
N LEU A 68 0.61 -8.70 11.71
CA LEU A 68 -0.82 -8.96 11.63
C LEU A 68 -1.35 -9.67 12.89
N PRO A 69 -2.58 -9.36 13.31
CA PRO A 69 -3.29 -10.12 14.33
C PRO A 69 -3.34 -11.63 14.02
N ASP A 70 -3.27 -12.48 15.05
CA ASP A 70 -3.19 -13.95 14.93
C ASP A 70 -4.35 -14.58 14.14
N ASP A 71 -5.52 -13.92 14.09
CA ASP A 71 -6.70 -14.37 13.35
C ASP A 71 -6.60 -14.16 11.83
N ILE A 72 -5.66 -13.31 11.39
CA ILE A 72 -5.40 -12.99 9.98
C ILE A 72 -4.04 -13.55 9.54
N LYS A 73 -3.09 -13.59 10.47
CA LYS A 73 -1.71 -14.00 10.22
C LYS A 73 -1.64 -15.43 9.70
N GLU A 74 -1.25 -15.56 8.43
CA GLU A 74 -0.68 -16.80 7.94
C GLU A 74 0.77 -16.86 8.42
N GLY A 75 1.08 -17.84 9.29
CA GLY A 75 2.37 -17.97 9.96
C GLY A 75 3.49 -18.36 8.99
N THR A 76 3.96 -17.41 8.19
CA THR A 76 5.06 -17.54 7.25
C THR A 76 6.11 -16.45 7.49
N SER A 77 7.37 -16.83 7.40
CA SER A 77 8.51 -15.92 7.39
C SER A 77 9.01 -15.63 5.97
N HIS A 78 8.36 -16.20 4.96
CA HIS A 78 8.72 -15.99 3.56
C HIS A 78 7.97 -14.76 3.04
N VAL A 79 8.73 -13.76 2.59
CA VAL A 79 8.18 -12.51 2.06
C VAL A 79 7.24 -12.76 0.88
N ASP A 80 7.55 -13.73 0.03
CA ASP A 80 6.74 -14.07 -1.15
C ASP A 80 5.31 -14.53 -0.78
N ASP A 81 5.11 -14.98 0.47
CA ASP A 81 3.81 -15.39 0.98
C ASP A 81 3.05 -14.24 1.65
N TRP A 82 3.65 -13.05 1.77
CA TRP A 82 3.02 -11.90 2.39
C TRP A 82 1.84 -11.37 1.55
N PRO A 83 0.74 -10.98 2.19
CA PRO A 83 -0.38 -10.38 1.47
C PRO A 83 0.02 -9.05 0.83
N TYR A 84 -0.75 -8.63 -0.18
CA TYR A 84 -0.64 -7.32 -0.78
C TYR A 84 -1.72 -6.40 -0.23
N LEU A 85 -1.31 -5.23 0.26
CA LEU A 85 -2.21 -4.18 0.73
C LEU A 85 -2.25 -3.05 -0.30
N PHE A 86 -3.46 -2.61 -0.62
CA PHE A 86 -3.73 -1.52 -1.53
C PHE A 86 -4.53 -0.43 -0.82
N ILE A 87 -4.11 0.81 -1.01
CA ILE A 87 -4.84 1.99 -0.55
C ILE A 87 -5.10 2.86 -1.77
N GLN A 88 -6.37 3.04 -2.15
CA GLN A 88 -6.76 3.98 -3.19
C GLN A 88 -7.22 5.29 -2.55
N LEU A 89 -6.67 6.39 -3.04
CA LEU A 89 -6.98 7.75 -2.61
C LEU A 89 -7.60 8.50 -3.78
N GLU A 90 -8.74 9.15 -3.56
CA GLU A 90 -9.45 9.95 -4.56
C GLU A 90 -9.21 11.45 -4.37
N GLU A 91 -9.34 12.20 -5.47
CA GLU A 91 -9.11 13.65 -5.52
C GLU A 91 -7.73 14.04 -4.95
N VAL A 92 -6.69 13.31 -5.37
CA VAL A 92 -5.31 13.55 -4.94
C VAL A 92 -4.80 14.86 -5.54
N LYS A 93 -4.45 15.81 -4.67
CA LYS A 93 -4.01 17.15 -5.04
C LYS A 93 -2.51 17.21 -5.24
N GLU A 94 -1.77 16.55 -4.36
CA GLU A 94 -0.32 16.63 -4.32
C GLU A 94 0.28 15.33 -3.79
N ILE A 95 1.39 14.92 -4.40
CA ILE A 95 2.29 13.90 -3.88
C ILE A 95 3.69 14.47 -3.95
N THR A 96 4.39 14.45 -2.82
CA THR A 96 5.80 14.82 -2.74
C THR A 96 6.60 13.64 -2.21
N THR A 97 7.82 13.51 -2.72
CA THR A 97 8.77 12.48 -2.31
C THR A 97 10.09 13.15 -1.93
N SER A 98 10.69 12.77 -0.82
CA SER A 98 11.97 13.30 -0.34
C SER A 98 12.90 12.17 0.08
N ASN A 99 14.21 12.43 0.01
CA ASN A 99 15.29 11.58 0.56
C ASN A 99 15.34 10.13 0.03
N PHE A 100 14.78 9.86 -1.15
CA PHE A 100 14.98 8.58 -1.83
C PHE A 100 16.37 8.53 -2.48
N GLU A 101 17.11 7.48 -2.19
CA GLU A 101 18.39 7.14 -2.81
C GLU A 101 18.34 5.76 -3.47
N ASP A 102 19.27 5.46 -4.37
CA ASP A 102 19.38 4.11 -4.92
C ASP A 102 20.02 3.19 -3.86
N LEU A 103 19.33 2.09 -3.53
CA LEU A 103 19.79 1.09 -2.55
C LEU A 103 20.29 -0.20 -3.22
N GLU A 104 20.70 -0.13 -4.49
CA GLU A 104 21.31 -1.27 -5.21
C GLU A 104 20.39 -2.52 -5.26
N GLY A 105 19.09 -2.29 -5.45
CA GLY A 105 18.08 -3.37 -5.59
C GLY A 105 17.49 -3.87 -4.27
N ILE A 106 17.82 -3.26 -3.13
CA ILE A 106 17.17 -3.54 -1.85
C ILE A 106 15.76 -2.94 -1.84
N ASN A 107 14.77 -3.77 -1.49
CA ASN A 107 13.39 -3.30 -1.33
C ASN A 107 13.25 -2.48 -0.03
N ARG A 108 12.51 -1.37 -0.09
CA ARG A 108 12.40 -0.42 1.02
C ARG A 108 11.31 -0.86 1.98
N ALA A 109 11.70 -1.15 3.21
CA ALA A 109 10.78 -1.42 4.31
C ALA A 109 10.20 -0.10 4.86
N ILE A 110 8.90 -0.12 5.17
CA ILE A 110 8.20 1.01 5.74
C ILE A 110 8.47 1.09 7.25
N GLY A 111 8.83 2.28 7.71
CA GLY A 111 8.98 2.58 9.14
C GLY A 111 7.64 2.89 9.80
N GLY A 112 6.77 3.65 9.13
CA GLY A 112 5.47 4.02 9.66
C GLY A 112 4.60 4.81 8.68
N MET A 113 3.33 4.98 9.07
CA MET A 113 2.33 5.75 8.34
C MET A 113 1.54 6.61 9.33
N GLU A 114 1.36 7.88 9.00
CA GLU A 114 0.58 8.83 9.78
C GLU A 114 -0.41 9.56 8.88
N ILE A 115 -1.60 9.84 9.40
CA ILE A 115 -2.61 10.61 8.70
C ILE A 115 -3.17 11.70 9.60
N LEU A 116 -3.44 12.85 8.99
CA LEU A 116 -4.04 14.00 9.65
C LEU A 116 -5.08 14.64 8.75
N GLU A 117 -6.27 14.90 9.28
CA GLU A 117 -7.31 15.68 8.58
C GLU A 117 -7.22 17.16 8.99
N MET A 118 -7.05 18.06 8.01
CA MET A 118 -7.01 19.52 8.19
C MET A 118 -7.67 20.25 7.02
N ASP A 119 -8.53 21.22 7.34
CA ASP A 119 -9.21 22.09 6.36
C ASP A 119 -9.93 21.32 5.24
N GLY A 120 -10.53 20.16 5.59
CA GLY A 120 -11.23 19.28 4.64
C GLY A 120 -10.31 18.52 3.68
N ASN A 121 -9.02 18.41 4.00
CA ASN A 121 -8.06 17.57 3.30
C ASN A 121 -7.44 16.57 4.26
N PHE A 122 -7.09 15.42 3.72
CA PHE A 122 -6.24 14.44 4.37
C PHE A 122 -4.79 14.66 3.96
N HIS A 123 -3.92 14.66 4.96
CA HIS A 123 -2.47 14.69 4.84
C HIS A 123 -1.94 13.34 5.30
N LEU A 124 -1.49 12.52 4.34
CA LEU A 124 -0.93 11.19 4.58
C LEU A 124 0.59 11.26 4.43
N ALA A 125 1.32 10.90 5.48
CA ALA A 125 2.76 10.76 5.48
C ALA A 125 3.14 9.29 5.65
N ILE A 126 4.07 8.80 4.84
CA ILE A 126 4.62 7.45 4.95
C ILE A 126 6.14 7.54 4.84
N ASP A 127 6.82 6.99 5.84
CA ASP A 127 8.27 7.01 5.96
C ASP A 127 8.82 5.59 5.80
N ASP A 128 9.94 5.46 5.10
CA ASP A 128 10.72 4.22 5.07
C ASP A 128 11.82 4.20 6.13
N VAL A 129 12.35 3.00 6.43
CA VAL A 129 13.40 2.80 7.45
C VAL A 129 14.75 3.42 7.06
N TYR A 130 14.89 3.90 5.82
CA TYR A 130 16.10 4.51 5.26
C TYR A 130 15.99 6.04 5.16
N GLY A 131 14.90 6.64 5.67
CA GLY A 131 14.67 8.09 5.71
C GLY A 131 13.98 8.68 4.48
N GLY A 132 13.58 7.85 3.51
CA GLY A 132 12.73 8.24 2.39
C GLY A 132 11.31 8.53 2.87
N GLN A 133 10.68 9.58 2.32
CA GLN A 133 9.37 10.02 2.78
C GLN A 133 8.45 10.34 1.61
N ILE A 134 7.18 9.97 1.77
CA ILE A 134 6.11 10.29 0.84
C ILE A 134 5.05 11.08 1.61
N ASN A 135 4.69 12.25 1.11
CA ASN A 135 3.60 13.05 1.65
C ASN A 135 2.53 13.26 0.57
N ILE A 136 1.29 12.95 0.91
CA ILE A 136 0.15 12.99 0.00
C ILE A 136 -0.94 13.90 0.59
N VAL A 137 -1.46 14.80 -0.23
CA VAL A 137 -2.62 15.62 0.11
C VAL A 137 -3.78 15.25 -0.80
N PHE A 138 -4.92 14.88 -0.22
CA PHE A 138 -6.12 14.48 -0.97
C PHE A 138 -7.41 14.93 -0.26
N ALA A 139 -8.50 15.10 -1.00
CA ALA A 139 -9.79 15.56 -0.46
C ALA A 139 -10.94 14.56 -0.65
N GLY A 140 -10.73 13.52 -1.45
CA GLY A 140 -11.75 12.54 -1.78
C GLY A 140 -11.82 11.40 -0.77
N SER A 141 -12.60 10.39 -1.13
CA SER A 141 -12.69 9.17 -0.33
C SER A 141 -11.41 8.34 -0.44
N HIS A 142 -11.25 7.39 0.49
CA HIS A 142 -10.19 6.40 0.43
C HIS A 142 -10.76 4.99 0.60
N ARG A 143 -10.09 4.01 -0.01
CA ARG A 143 -10.50 2.61 0.00
C ARG A 143 -9.29 1.74 0.32
N ILE A 144 -9.47 0.76 1.18
CA ILE A 144 -8.42 -0.17 1.61
C ILE A 144 -8.80 -1.57 1.17
N LEU A 145 -7.89 -2.29 0.52
CA LEU A 145 -8.08 -3.65 0.03
C LEU A 145 -6.83 -4.47 0.36
N ALA A 146 -7.01 -5.68 0.87
CA ALA A 146 -5.92 -6.63 1.05
C ALA A 146 -6.21 -7.92 0.27
N LEU A 147 -5.19 -8.43 -0.41
CA LEU A 147 -5.23 -9.67 -1.19
C LEU A 147 -4.12 -10.60 -0.74
N ASN A 148 -4.38 -11.90 -0.68
CA ASN A 148 -3.33 -12.90 -0.54
C ASN A 148 -2.53 -13.03 -1.85
N PRO A 149 -1.34 -13.67 -1.82
CA PRO A 149 -0.54 -13.93 -3.03
C PRO A 149 -1.28 -14.70 -4.14
N ASP A 150 -2.33 -15.43 -3.80
CA ASP A 150 -3.19 -16.19 -4.72
C ASP A 150 -4.39 -15.40 -5.26
N GLU A 151 -4.40 -14.07 -5.08
CA GLU A 151 -5.49 -13.13 -5.44
C GLU A 151 -6.76 -13.25 -4.59
N SER A 152 -6.81 -14.16 -3.60
CA SER A 152 -7.97 -14.24 -2.71
C SER A 152 -8.07 -13.02 -1.79
N ILE A 153 -9.30 -12.61 -1.45
CA ILE A 153 -9.53 -11.48 -0.56
C ILE A 153 -9.05 -11.81 0.85
N LEU A 154 -8.14 -11.01 1.40
CA LEU A 154 -7.80 -11.04 2.81
C LEU A 154 -8.76 -10.10 3.57
N LYS A 155 -9.52 -10.67 4.51
CA LYS A 155 -10.51 -9.89 5.29
C LYS A 155 -9.82 -9.19 6.46
N ILE A 156 -9.95 -7.86 6.52
CA ILE A 156 -9.38 -6.98 7.55
C ILE A 156 -10.41 -6.01 8.10
#